data_AF-A0A2P8IF17-F1
#
_entry.id   AF-A0A2P8IF17-F1
#
_cell.length_a   1.000
_cell.length_b   1.000
_cell.length_c   1.000
_cell.angle_alpha   90.00
_cell.angle_beta   90.00
_cell.angle_gamma   90.00
#
_symmetry.space_group_name_H-M   'P 1'
#
loop_
_entity.id
_entity.type
_entity.pdbx_description
1 polymer ?
#
loop_
_entity_poly.entity_id
_entity_poly.type
_entity_poly.pdbx_seq_one_letter_code
_entity_poly.pdbx_strand_id
1 'polypeptide(L)'
;MKDFGRTAPDDDAVERNLDLAWEIFGAQPSHPKVAELALQVLAVQPERSSVSLLLGNHREICGQADEARRLYLQVAGRRDRQFVNAARALRHLALAEHDHAEALRWARTVLGEDHEEWRDWMELGFTQALCGEHEDGWRRLDEAVALCSRTTPDELPTAFGKRAACLLGTFAPPDRFVPAAEEAVRGDAANPWVALMLGWAYLVQYRFADAEQLGLRLLRENPTEDLLQNLVGTARTMLRIVENSHGQDITLDDIRRTGVIELGWRQLRDQVLGTDLASALAALDDVMPADLRATLRPGTAVADHAESDRIGSMVAEDLLAWHDGQQPGSGAAWGRAEPFRLMSAAEIIDMCAEIEADPGAHPDWPENEVWEQVMTDDAGAYLVAVAFGVLVKRRPGHPDEPVAASMADWIWDRVVGFGGPDPRPAPRRTEDALLDG
;
A
#
# COMPACT_ATOMS: atom_id res chain seq x y z
N MET A 1 3.58 -50.25 46.87
CA MET A 1 3.23 -50.63 45.49
C MET A 1 2.15 -49.65 45.06
N LYS A 2 2.48 -48.43 44.61
CA LYS A 2 2.99 -48.04 43.28
C LYS A 2 2.08 -48.56 42.16
N ASP A 3 1.05 -47.76 41.92
CA ASP A 3 0.17 -47.78 40.76
C ASP A 3 0.91 -47.07 39.62
N PHE A 4 1.55 -47.85 38.75
CA PHE A 4 2.24 -47.41 37.53
C PHE A 4 1.63 -48.19 36.39
N GLY A 5 0.66 -47.61 35.68
CA GLY A 5 0.04 -48.34 34.58
C GLY A 5 -1.14 -47.66 33.90
N ARG A 6 -1.07 -46.35 33.59
CA ARG A 6 -2.09 -45.71 32.74
C ARG A 6 -1.69 -44.45 31.95
N THR A 7 -0.40 -44.20 31.73
CA THR A 7 0.07 -42.95 31.05
C THR A 7 0.54 -43.12 29.60
N ALA A 8 0.97 -44.30 29.16
CA ALA A 8 1.60 -44.44 27.83
C ALA A 8 0.67 -44.31 26.59
N PRO A 9 -0.56 -44.86 26.55
CA PRO A 9 -1.36 -44.84 25.31
C PRO A 9 -2.03 -43.49 25.00
N ASP A 10 -2.17 -42.62 26.01
CA ASP A 10 -2.79 -41.29 25.85
C ASP A 10 -1.78 -40.27 25.31
N ASP A 11 -0.53 -40.32 25.79
CA ASP A 11 0.57 -39.49 25.27
C ASP A 11 0.91 -39.83 23.81
N ASP A 12 0.92 -41.12 23.43
CA ASP A 12 1.12 -41.55 22.04
C ASP A 12 -0.01 -41.10 21.10
N ALA A 13 -1.23 -40.97 21.61
CA ALA A 13 -2.36 -40.43 20.84
C ALA A 13 -2.27 -38.90 20.69
N VAL A 14 -1.84 -38.21 21.74
CA VAL A 14 -1.61 -36.76 21.74
C VAL A 14 -0.50 -36.36 20.75
N GLU A 15 0.64 -37.05 20.75
CA GLU A 15 1.73 -36.75 19.81
C GLU A 15 1.33 -37.03 18.36
N ARG A 16 0.66 -38.16 18.08
CA ARG A 16 0.14 -38.46 16.73
C ARG A 16 -0.83 -37.41 16.22
N ASN A 17 -1.72 -36.92 17.09
CA ASN A 17 -2.66 -35.86 16.73
C ASN A 17 -1.95 -34.53 16.46
N LEU A 18 -0.90 -34.21 17.23
CA LEU A 18 -0.10 -33.02 17.00
C LEU A 18 0.67 -33.09 15.69
N ASP A 19 1.36 -34.20 15.43
CA ASP A 19 2.14 -34.40 14.20
C ASP A 19 1.23 -34.30 12.98
N LEU A 20 0.08 -34.99 13.00
CA LEU A 20 -0.90 -34.91 11.93
C LEU A 20 -1.47 -33.49 11.76
N ALA A 21 -1.68 -32.75 12.86
CA ALA A 21 -2.15 -31.36 12.76
C ALA A 21 -1.11 -30.47 12.07
N TRP A 22 0.18 -30.63 12.35
CA TRP A 22 1.26 -29.91 11.67
C TRP A 22 1.42 -30.33 10.21
N GLU A 23 1.33 -31.62 9.91
CA GLU A 23 1.39 -32.13 8.53
C GLU A 23 0.24 -31.57 7.69
N ILE A 24 -0.99 -31.61 8.21
CA ILE A 24 -2.15 -31.02 7.54
C ILE A 24 -1.97 -29.52 7.42
N PHE A 25 -1.51 -28.83 8.46
CA PHE A 25 -1.30 -27.39 8.39
C PHE A 25 -0.26 -27.01 7.32
N GLY A 26 0.84 -27.77 7.20
CA GLY A 26 1.85 -27.55 6.16
C GLY A 26 1.31 -27.76 4.74
N ALA A 27 0.36 -28.68 4.55
CA ALA A 27 -0.20 -29.00 3.24
C ALA A 27 -1.45 -28.17 2.87
N GLN A 28 -2.35 -27.95 3.83
CA GLN A 28 -3.64 -27.27 3.69
C GLN A 28 -3.96 -26.50 4.99
N PRO A 29 -3.36 -25.31 5.17
CA PRO A 29 -3.44 -24.57 6.43
C PRO A 29 -4.87 -24.21 6.89
N SER A 30 -5.80 -24.03 5.94
CA SER A 30 -7.22 -23.72 6.21
C SER A 30 -8.10 -24.95 6.46
N HIS A 31 -7.54 -26.17 6.40
CA HIS A 31 -8.33 -27.39 6.54
C HIS A 31 -8.89 -27.51 7.98
N PRO A 32 -10.20 -27.75 8.17
CA PRO A 32 -10.85 -27.71 9.49
C PRO A 32 -10.31 -28.77 10.48
N LYS A 33 -9.70 -29.84 9.96
CA LYS A 33 -9.07 -30.89 10.78
C LYS A 33 -7.89 -30.38 11.60
N VAL A 34 -7.21 -29.31 11.18
CA VAL A 34 -6.13 -28.69 11.97
C VAL A 34 -6.69 -28.22 13.31
N ALA A 35 -7.76 -27.43 13.30
CA ALA A 35 -8.41 -26.96 14.52
C ALA A 35 -8.95 -28.12 15.38
N GLU A 36 -9.58 -29.12 14.76
CA GLU A 36 -10.12 -30.27 15.49
C GLU A 36 -9.02 -31.02 16.26
N LEU A 37 -7.90 -31.34 15.61
CA LEU A 37 -6.78 -32.05 16.21
C LEU A 37 -6.07 -31.19 17.27
N ALA A 38 -5.85 -29.90 17.00
CA ALA A 38 -5.25 -28.99 17.95
C ALA A 38 -6.11 -28.85 19.22
N LEU A 39 -7.43 -28.75 19.09
CA LEU A 39 -8.36 -28.69 20.23
C LEU A 39 -8.39 -30.00 21.02
N GLN A 40 -8.30 -31.16 20.37
CA GLN A 40 -8.19 -32.46 21.06
C GLN A 40 -6.92 -32.54 21.90
N VAL A 41 -5.78 -32.08 21.37
CA VAL A 41 -4.52 -32.01 22.12
C VAL A 41 -4.62 -31.02 23.28
N LEU A 42 -5.18 -29.83 23.05
CA LEU A 42 -5.35 -28.81 24.10
C LEU A 42 -6.34 -29.22 25.19
N ALA A 43 -7.30 -30.10 24.91
CA ALA A 43 -8.21 -30.64 25.91
C ALA A 43 -7.47 -31.50 26.96
N VAL A 44 -6.39 -32.18 26.54
CA VAL A 44 -5.54 -33.00 27.41
C VAL A 44 -4.37 -32.18 27.99
N GLN A 45 -3.81 -31.26 27.20
CA GLN A 45 -2.65 -30.43 27.55
C GLN A 45 -2.91 -28.93 27.28
N PRO A 46 -3.73 -28.23 28.11
CA PRO A 46 -4.17 -26.86 27.85
C PRO A 46 -3.03 -25.82 27.81
N GLU A 47 -1.91 -26.13 28.46
CA GLU A 47 -0.75 -25.24 28.57
C GLU A 47 0.27 -25.43 27.45
N ARG A 48 0.03 -26.35 26.50
CA ARG A 48 0.99 -26.64 25.42
C ARG A 48 1.02 -25.53 24.36
N SER A 49 1.90 -24.57 24.57
CA SER A 49 2.04 -23.36 23.74
C SER A 49 2.29 -23.63 22.25
N SER A 50 2.98 -24.72 21.88
CA SER A 50 3.17 -25.06 20.46
C SER A 50 1.86 -25.38 19.75
N VAL A 51 0.89 -25.98 20.45
CA VAL A 51 -0.43 -26.31 19.88
C VAL A 51 -1.33 -25.07 19.88
N SER A 52 -1.26 -24.25 20.93
CA SER A 52 -1.95 -22.94 20.96
C SER A 52 -1.49 -22.04 19.81
N LEU A 53 -0.19 -22.02 19.52
CA LEU A 53 0.38 -21.28 18.39
C LEU A 53 -0.11 -21.84 17.03
N LEU A 54 -0.08 -23.17 16.85
CA LEU A 54 -0.64 -23.82 15.64
C LEU A 54 -2.10 -23.44 15.43
N LEU A 55 -2.93 -23.53 16.48
CA LEU A 55 -4.32 -23.14 16.41
C LEU A 55 -4.46 -21.66 16.04
N GLY A 56 -3.66 -20.78 16.64
CA GLY A 56 -3.62 -19.36 16.29
C GLY A 56 -3.34 -19.14 14.81
N ASN A 57 -2.30 -19.76 14.26
CA ASN A 57 -1.93 -19.66 12.85
C ASN A 57 -3.07 -20.14 11.92
N HIS A 58 -3.74 -21.23 12.28
CA HIS A 58 -4.91 -21.71 11.54
C HIS A 58 -6.07 -20.70 11.58
N ARG A 59 -6.35 -20.12 12.76
CA ARG A 59 -7.41 -19.11 12.93
C ARG A 59 -7.14 -17.87 12.09
N GLU A 60 -5.90 -17.40 12.08
CA GLU A 60 -5.46 -16.28 11.25
C GLU A 60 -5.72 -16.55 9.75
N ILE A 61 -5.30 -17.72 9.25
CA ILE A 61 -5.51 -18.11 7.85
C ILE A 61 -7.00 -18.25 7.50
N CYS A 62 -7.83 -18.64 8.46
CA CYS A 62 -9.28 -18.69 8.30
C CYS A 62 -9.98 -17.32 8.44
N GLY A 63 -9.24 -16.21 8.55
CA GLY A 63 -9.79 -14.87 8.71
C GLY A 63 -10.33 -14.56 10.11
N GLN A 64 -9.94 -15.33 11.13
CA GLN A 64 -10.38 -15.19 12.51
C GLN A 64 -9.31 -14.48 13.35
N ALA A 65 -9.01 -13.23 12.98
CA ALA A 65 -7.93 -12.42 13.53
C ALA A 65 -8.01 -12.25 15.06
N ASP A 66 -9.19 -11.91 15.61
CA ASP A 66 -9.38 -11.73 17.06
C ASP A 66 -9.04 -12.99 17.87
N GLU A 67 -9.45 -14.15 17.35
CA GLU A 67 -9.20 -15.43 18.00
C GLU A 67 -7.71 -15.82 17.90
N ALA A 68 -7.08 -15.56 16.74
CA ALA A 68 -5.65 -15.73 16.57
C ALA A 68 -4.86 -14.84 17.56
N ARG A 69 -5.20 -13.55 17.65
CA ARG A 69 -4.62 -12.60 18.60
C ARG A 69 -4.71 -13.10 20.03
N ARG A 70 -5.90 -13.55 20.44
CA ARG A 70 -6.14 -14.09 21.79
C ARG A 70 -5.21 -15.26 22.10
N LEU A 71 -5.06 -16.19 21.17
CA LEU A 71 -4.19 -17.36 21.31
C LEU A 71 -2.71 -16.96 21.37
N TYR A 72 -2.27 -16.05 20.50
CA TYR A 72 -0.88 -15.57 20.51
C TYR A 72 -0.54 -14.81 21.80
N LEU A 73 -1.42 -13.92 22.27
CA LEU A 73 -1.25 -13.21 23.54
C LEU A 73 -1.18 -14.19 24.72
N GLN A 74 -1.99 -15.26 24.70
CA GLN A 74 -1.93 -16.30 25.72
C GLN A 74 -0.58 -17.01 25.73
N VAL A 75 -0.02 -17.35 24.56
CA VAL A 75 1.31 -17.96 24.45
C VAL A 75 2.40 -16.98 24.89
N ALA A 76 2.34 -15.73 24.44
CA ALA A 76 3.29 -14.69 24.83
C ALA A 76 3.28 -14.43 26.35
N GLY A 77 2.10 -14.45 26.99
CA GLY A 77 1.97 -14.28 28.43
C GLY A 77 2.65 -15.36 29.28
N ARG A 78 2.89 -16.56 28.72
CA ARG A 78 3.56 -17.67 29.42
C ARG A 78 5.09 -17.51 29.46
N ARG A 79 5.67 -16.72 28.55
CA ARG A 79 7.12 -16.54 28.40
C ARG A 79 7.92 -17.85 28.35
N ASP A 80 7.37 -18.87 27.69
CA ASP A 80 8.08 -20.13 27.45
C ASP A 80 8.87 -20.11 26.13
N ARG A 81 9.40 -21.26 25.70
CA ARG A 81 10.17 -21.42 24.46
C ARG A 81 9.45 -20.96 23.18
N GLN A 82 8.13 -20.78 23.20
CA GLN A 82 7.33 -20.28 22.07
C GLN A 82 7.04 -18.78 22.14
N PHE A 83 7.52 -18.09 23.18
CA PHE A 83 7.31 -16.65 23.36
C PHE A 83 7.68 -15.85 22.10
N VAL A 84 8.88 -16.06 21.58
CA VAL A 84 9.37 -15.32 20.40
C VAL A 84 8.53 -15.61 19.17
N ASN A 85 8.11 -16.86 18.96
CA ASN A 85 7.24 -17.21 17.84
C ASN A 85 5.85 -16.56 17.95
N ALA A 86 5.28 -16.50 19.15
CA ALA A 86 4.03 -15.78 19.38
C ALA A 86 4.17 -14.27 19.20
N ALA A 87 5.29 -13.67 19.64
CA ALA A 87 5.58 -12.26 19.40
C ALA A 87 5.75 -11.95 17.90
N ARG A 88 6.41 -12.84 17.13
CA ARG A 88 6.51 -12.74 15.66
C ARG A 88 5.12 -12.84 15.00
N ALA A 89 4.26 -13.74 15.47
CA ALA A 89 2.89 -13.88 14.97
C ALA A 89 2.04 -12.63 15.29
N LEU A 90 2.16 -12.07 16.50
CA LEU A 90 1.50 -10.81 16.88
C LEU A 90 1.97 -9.61 16.05
N ARG A 91 3.27 -9.53 15.75
CA ARG A 91 3.81 -8.53 14.81
C ARG A 91 3.18 -8.68 13.43
N HIS A 92 3.09 -9.91 12.91
CA HIS A 92 2.51 -10.19 11.59
C HIS A 92 1.03 -9.81 11.54
N LEU A 93 0.27 -10.20 12.55
CA LEU A 93 -1.15 -9.87 12.66
C LEU A 93 -1.38 -8.37 12.74
N ALA A 94 -0.57 -7.65 13.52
CA ALA A 94 -0.64 -6.19 13.60
C ALA A 94 -0.31 -5.50 12.26
N LEU A 95 0.64 -6.02 11.48
CA LEU A 95 0.91 -5.54 10.12
C LEU A 95 -0.28 -5.76 9.19
N ALA A 96 -0.90 -6.93 9.25
CA ALA A 96 -2.06 -7.27 8.42
C ALA A 96 -3.30 -6.42 8.74
N GLU A 97 -3.43 -5.92 9.97
CA GLU A 97 -4.48 -5.01 10.41
C GLU A 97 -4.09 -3.53 10.29
N HIS A 98 -2.91 -3.24 9.73
CA HIS A 98 -2.35 -1.88 9.63
C HIS A 98 -2.15 -1.16 10.98
N ASP A 99 -2.08 -1.88 12.10
CA ASP A 99 -1.61 -1.33 13.39
C ASP A 99 -0.08 -1.32 13.44
N HIS A 100 0.50 -0.34 12.73
CA HIS A 100 1.95 -0.21 12.60
C HIS A 100 2.64 0.03 13.95
N ALA A 101 1.99 0.74 14.87
CA ALA A 101 2.51 1.00 16.20
C ALA A 101 2.60 -0.28 17.03
N GLU A 102 1.58 -1.14 17.01
CA GLU A 102 1.63 -2.46 17.65
C GLU A 102 2.66 -3.37 16.99
N ALA A 103 2.74 -3.39 15.67
CA ALA A 103 3.74 -4.16 14.95
C ALA A 103 5.17 -3.76 15.36
N LEU A 104 5.44 -2.46 15.48
CA LEU A 104 6.73 -1.94 15.94
C LEU A 104 7.02 -2.32 17.41
N ARG A 105 6.02 -2.29 18.29
CA ARG A 105 6.18 -2.76 19.68
C ARG A 105 6.64 -4.22 19.69
N TRP A 106 5.96 -5.10 18.97
CA TRP A 106 6.31 -6.51 18.90
C TRP A 106 7.65 -6.78 18.20
N ALA A 107 7.99 -6.01 17.16
CA ALA A 107 9.31 -6.09 16.52
C ALA A 107 10.45 -5.80 17.50
N ARG A 108 10.29 -4.76 18.34
CA ARG A 108 11.24 -4.44 19.42
C ARG A 108 11.27 -5.53 20.50
N THR A 109 10.13 -6.11 20.85
CA THR A 109 10.06 -7.24 21.80
C THR A 109 10.82 -8.46 21.31
N VAL A 110 10.66 -8.84 20.03
CA VAL A 110 11.35 -10.00 19.44
C VAL A 110 12.86 -9.84 19.51
N LEU A 111 13.40 -8.67 19.15
CA LEU A 111 14.85 -8.41 19.20
C LEU A 111 15.40 -8.15 20.61
N GLY A 112 14.52 -7.94 21.60
CA GLY A 112 14.92 -7.79 23.00
C GLY A 112 15.15 -9.12 23.72
N GLU A 113 14.62 -10.22 23.20
CA GLU A 113 15.02 -11.57 23.61
C GLU A 113 16.29 -11.93 22.81
N ASP A 114 17.32 -12.55 23.42
CA ASP A 114 18.67 -12.82 22.88
C ASP A 114 18.70 -13.59 21.53
N HIS A 115 18.17 -13.00 20.47
CA HIS A 115 17.90 -13.58 19.15
C HIS A 115 18.31 -12.56 18.08
N GLU A 116 19.45 -12.83 17.43
CA GLU A 116 19.99 -12.00 16.36
C GLU A 116 19.74 -12.62 14.98
N GLU A 117 18.48 -12.80 14.61
CA GLU A 117 18.13 -13.25 13.26
C GLU A 117 17.98 -12.03 12.32
N TRP A 118 18.65 -12.08 11.17
CA TRP A 118 18.59 -11.00 10.16
C TRP A 118 17.15 -10.68 9.71
N ARG A 119 16.25 -11.69 9.72
CA ARG A 119 14.84 -11.51 9.38
C ARG A 119 14.14 -10.59 10.37
N ASP A 120 14.39 -10.73 11.67
CA ASP A 120 13.75 -9.88 12.68
C ASP A 120 14.29 -8.45 12.65
N TRP A 121 15.56 -8.28 12.29
CA TRP A 121 16.13 -6.95 12.00
C TRP A 121 15.47 -6.29 10.78
N MET A 122 15.19 -7.06 9.73
CA MET A 122 14.47 -6.58 8.55
C MET A 122 13.05 -6.10 8.93
N GLU A 123 12.32 -6.90 9.71
CA GLU A 123 10.95 -6.57 10.15
C GLU A 123 10.94 -5.36 11.10
N LEU A 124 11.95 -5.20 11.96
CA LEU A 124 12.11 -3.98 12.76
C LEU A 124 12.30 -2.76 11.86
N GLY A 125 13.23 -2.82 10.90
CA GLY A 125 13.47 -1.69 9.98
C GLY A 125 12.22 -1.30 9.19
N PHE A 126 11.46 -2.30 8.72
CA PHE A 126 10.21 -2.09 8.00
C PHE A 126 9.14 -1.41 8.87
N THR A 127 8.86 -1.98 10.05
CA THR A 127 7.86 -1.41 10.99
C THR A 127 8.25 -0.02 11.51
N GLN A 128 9.55 0.26 11.69
CA GLN A 128 10.02 1.60 12.05
C GLN A 128 9.73 2.62 10.96
N ALA A 129 10.03 2.28 9.70
CA ALA A 129 9.76 3.17 8.58
C ALA A 129 8.26 3.40 8.39
N LEU A 130 7.41 2.37 8.55
CA LEU A 130 5.95 2.52 8.55
C LEU A 130 5.43 3.45 9.65
N CYS A 131 6.13 3.56 10.78
CA CYS A 131 5.81 4.48 11.87
C CYS A 131 6.41 5.89 11.71
N GLY A 132 6.93 6.23 10.52
CA GLY A 132 7.47 7.56 10.21
C GLY A 132 8.98 7.72 10.46
N GLU A 133 9.65 6.73 11.06
CA GLU A 133 11.11 6.70 11.27
C GLU A 133 11.85 6.20 10.02
N HIS A 134 11.56 6.77 8.86
CA HIS A 134 11.97 6.27 7.54
C HIS A 134 13.48 6.04 7.41
N GLU A 135 14.32 7.07 7.62
CA GLU A 135 15.77 6.95 7.42
C GLU A 135 16.42 5.93 8.35
N ASP A 136 15.99 5.89 9.61
CA ASP A 136 16.49 4.92 10.58
C ASP A 136 15.99 3.51 10.25
N GLY A 137 14.72 3.36 9.88
CA GLY A 137 14.14 2.11 9.42
C GLY A 137 14.84 1.56 8.18
N TRP A 138 15.08 2.39 7.17
CA TRP A 138 15.80 2.00 5.95
C TRP A 138 17.25 1.64 6.23
N ARG A 139 17.93 2.35 7.13
CA ARG A 139 19.29 1.98 7.57
C ARG A 139 19.29 0.61 8.24
N ARG A 140 18.29 0.31 9.07
CA ARG A 140 18.12 -1.02 9.69
C ARG A 140 17.92 -2.12 8.65
N LEU A 141 17.22 -1.85 7.55
CA LEU A 141 17.11 -2.83 6.45
C LEU A 141 18.48 -3.18 5.84
N ASP A 142 19.34 -2.19 5.65
CA ASP A 142 20.71 -2.43 5.16
C ASP A 142 21.57 -3.19 6.20
N GLU A 143 21.44 -2.86 7.48
CA GLU A 143 22.10 -3.57 8.57
C GLU A 143 21.65 -5.03 8.64
N ALA A 144 20.38 -5.33 8.37
CA ALA A 144 19.85 -6.68 8.29
C ALA A 144 20.49 -7.48 7.14
N VAL A 145 20.63 -6.89 5.96
CA VAL A 145 21.35 -7.52 4.83
C VAL A 145 22.82 -7.77 5.20
N ALA A 146 23.48 -6.81 5.84
CA ALA A 146 24.85 -6.97 6.31
C ALA A 146 24.98 -8.06 7.40
N LEU A 147 23.98 -8.23 8.26
CA LEU A 147 23.92 -9.31 9.24
C LEU A 147 23.74 -10.67 8.55
N CYS A 148 22.85 -10.76 7.55
CA CYS A 148 22.64 -11.96 6.74
C CYS A 148 23.94 -12.40 6.06
N SER A 149 24.68 -11.47 5.44
CA SER A 149 25.92 -11.80 4.74
C SER A 149 27.02 -12.37 5.65
N ARG A 150 26.97 -12.08 6.96
CA ARG A 150 27.92 -12.62 7.95
C ARG A 150 27.46 -13.92 8.59
N THR A 151 26.17 -14.06 8.83
CA THR A 151 25.60 -15.15 9.63
C THR A 151 25.05 -16.30 8.79
N THR A 152 24.40 -15.97 7.68
CA THR A 152 23.71 -16.92 6.80
C THR A 152 23.87 -16.51 5.32
N PRO A 153 25.09 -16.61 4.75
CA PRO A 153 25.38 -16.07 3.41
C PRO A 153 24.54 -16.69 2.30
N ASP A 154 24.11 -17.95 2.47
CA ASP A 154 23.26 -18.65 1.49
C ASP A 154 21.86 -18.02 1.36
N GLU A 155 21.39 -17.29 2.38
CA GLU A 155 20.12 -16.56 2.35
C GLU A 155 20.28 -15.11 1.86
N LEU A 156 21.49 -14.68 1.49
CA LEU A 156 21.74 -13.30 1.08
C LEU A 156 20.88 -12.83 -0.11
N PRO A 157 20.64 -13.65 -1.16
CA PRO A 157 19.69 -13.27 -2.21
C PRO A 157 18.29 -12.97 -1.64
N THR A 158 17.79 -13.82 -0.75
CA THR A 158 16.48 -13.61 -0.08
C THR A 158 16.47 -12.31 0.73
N ALA A 159 17.56 -11.98 1.43
CA ALA A 159 17.68 -10.73 2.16
C ALA A 159 17.64 -9.50 1.24
N PHE A 160 18.28 -9.56 0.06
CA PHE A 160 18.18 -8.49 -0.94
C PHE A 160 16.73 -8.29 -1.42
N GLY A 161 16.04 -9.38 -1.76
CA GLY A 161 14.64 -9.36 -2.18
C GLY A 161 13.73 -8.75 -1.11
N LYS A 162 13.88 -9.17 0.15
CA LYS A 162 13.12 -8.62 1.29
C LYS A 162 13.37 -7.15 1.50
N ARG A 163 14.64 -6.69 1.49
CA ARG A 163 14.96 -5.27 1.63
C ARG A 163 14.28 -4.43 0.55
N ALA A 164 14.37 -4.86 -0.71
CA ALA A 164 13.75 -4.13 -1.82
C ALA A 164 12.22 -4.03 -1.63
N ALA A 165 11.56 -5.13 -1.25
CA ALA A 165 10.13 -5.13 -0.96
C ALA A 165 9.76 -4.21 0.23
N CYS A 166 10.54 -4.24 1.31
CA CYS A 166 10.31 -3.36 2.47
C CYS A 166 10.48 -1.87 2.12
N LEU A 167 11.46 -1.51 1.28
CA LEU A 167 11.64 -0.13 0.82
C LEU A 167 10.43 0.36 0.02
N LEU A 168 9.87 -0.48 -0.84
CA LEU A 168 8.66 -0.16 -1.61
C LEU A 168 7.44 0.03 -0.71
N GLY A 169 7.20 -0.91 0.20
CA GLY A 169 6.09 -0.85 1.14
C GLY A 169 6.17 0.30 2.13
N THR A 170 7.32 0.97 2.25
CA THR A 170 7.52 2.16 3.10
C THR A 170 7.69 3.44 2.30
N PHE A 171 7.23 3.44 1.03
CA PHE A 171 7.28 4.58 0.13
C PHE A 171 8.68 5.20 -0.02
N ALA A 172 9.72 4.36 -0.03
CA ALA A 172 11.07 4.84 -0.32
C ALA A 172 11.14 5.47 -1.72
N PRO A 173 11.88 6.58 -1.89
CA PRO A 173 12.01 7.22 -3.20
C PRO A 173 12.79 6.31 -4.17
N PRO A 174 12.64 6.50 -5.50
CA PRO A 174 13.36 5.72 -6.51
C PRO A 174 14.86 5.63 -6.25
N ASP A 175 15.50 6.72 -5.82
CA ASP A 175 16.95 6.76 -5.55
C ASP A 175 17.40 5.82 -4.42
N ARG A 176 16.50 5.51 -3.48
CA ARG A 176 16.75 4.55 -2.41
C ARG A 176 16.38 3.12 -2.83
N PHE A 177 15.29 2.98 -3.57
CA PHE A 177 14.75 1.69 -4.00
C PHE A 177 15.58 1.02 -5.11
N VAL A 178 15.97 1.77 -6.15
CA VAL A 178 16.60 1.23 -7.36
C VAL A 178 17.86 0.43 -7.07
N PRO A 179 18.85 0.92 -6.28
CA PRO A 179 20.05 0.14 -5.98
C PRO A 179 19.73 -1.17 -5.25
N ALA A 180 18.76 -1.16 -4.34
CA ALA A 180 18.37 -2.35 -3.59
C ALA A 180 17.67 -3.40 -4.47
N ALA A 181 16.81 -2.94 -5.39
CA ALA A 181 16.11 -3.81 -6.32
C ALA A 181 17.03 -4.38 -7.41
N GLU A 182 18.01 -3.60 -7.88
CA GLU A 182 19.05 -4.11 -8.79
C GLU A 182 19.85 -5.26 -8.17
N GLU A 183 20.20 -5.17 -6.88
CA GLU A 183 20.85 -6.26 -6.15
C GLU A 183 19.95 -7.49 -6.03
N ALA A 184 18.67 -7.30 -5.69
CA ALA A 184 17.69 -8.39 -5.59
C ALA A 184 17.49 -9.11 -6.93
N VAL A 185 17.35 -8.35 -8.03
CA VAL A 185 17.18 -8.87 -9.38
C VAL A 185 18.44 -9.59 -9.87
N ARG A 186 19.62 -9.06 -9.58
CA ARG A 186 20.90 -9.72 -9.95
C ARG A 186 21.11 -11.03 -9.21
N GLY A 187 20.59 -11.13 -7.98
CA GLY A 187 20.61 -12.35 -7.17
C GLY A 187 19.49 -13.35 -7.49
N ASP A 188 18.65 -13.10 -8.50
CA ASP A 188 17.46 -13.91 -8.84
C ASP A 188 16.52 -14.14 -7.64
N ALA A 189 16.40 -13.13 -6.78
CA ALA A 189 15.63 -13.20 -5.54
C ALA A 189 14.60 -12.07 -5.41
N ALA A 190 14.48 -11.22 -6.45
CA ALA A 190 13.36 -10.29 -6.56
C ALA A 190 12.08 -11.07 -6.84
N ASN A 191 11.03 -10.79 -6.09
CA ASN A 191 9.70 -11.24 -6.50
C ASN A 191 9.26 -10.49 -7.78
N PRO A 192 8.26 -11.00 -8.52
CA PRO A 192 7.81 -10.38 -9.78
C PRO A 192 7.44 -8.91 -9.63
N TRP A 193 6.84 -8.53 -8.49
CA TRP A 193 6.57 -7.15 -8.11
C TRP A 193 7.85 -6.31 -8.15
N VAL A 194 8.86 -6.65 -7.32
CA VAL A 194 10.12 -5.90 -7.18
C VAL A 194 10.78 -5.69 -8.53
N ALA A 195 10.75 -6.71 -9.40
CA ALA A 195 11.30 -6.60 -10.74
C ALA A 195 10.48 -5.69 -11.67
N LEU A 196 9.14 -5.81 -11.69
CA LEU A 196 8.24 -4.94 -12.47
C LEU A 196 8.50 -3.48 -12.13
N MET A 197 8.59 -3.17 -10.85
CA MET A 197 8.67 -1.79 -10.39
C MET A 197 10.10 -1.27 -10.36
N LEU A 198 11.13 -2.12 -10.34
CA LEU A 198 12.44 -1.65 -10.79
C LEU A 198 12.37 -1.07 -12.21
N GLY A 199 11.63 -1.73 -13.10
CA GLY A 199 11.39 -1.23 -14.46
C GLY A 199 10.74 0.15 -14.49
N TRP A 200 9.66 0.35 -13.72
CA TRP A 200 9.01 1.66 -13.64
C TRP A 200 9.86 2.71 -12.94
N ALA A 201 10.64 2.35 -11.91
CA ALA A 201 11.57 3.25 -11.26
C ALA A 201 12.68 3.73 -12.21
N TYR A 202 13.12 2.87 -13.15
CA TYR A 202 14.01 3.29 -14.23
C TYR A 202 13.37 4.35 -15.13
N LEU A 203 12.07 4.26 -15.44
CA LEU A 203 11.39 5.31 -16.19
C LEU A 203 11.42 6.64 -15.42
N VAL A 204 11.15 6.62 -14.11
CA VAL A 204 11.21 7.82 -13.24
C VAL A 204 12.63 8.40 -13.17
N GLN A 205 13.66 7.56 -13.24
CA GLN A 205 15.05 8.01 -13.34
C GLN A 205 15.51 8.32 -14.77
N TYR A 206 14.60 8.32 -15.76
CA TYR A 206 14.87 8.60 -17.17
C TYR A 206 15.87 7.61 -17.80
N ARG A 207 15.97 6.41 -17.23
CA ARG A 207 16.78 5.26 -17.70
C ARG A 207 15.96 4.37 -18.63
N PHE A 208 15.42 4.95 -19.71
CA PHE A 208 14.44 4.28 -20.57
C PHE A 208 14.96 2.98 -21.22
N ALA A 209 16.24 2.94 -21.61
CA ALA A 209 16.85 1.73 -22.16
C ALA A 209 16.91 0.58 -21.14
N ASP A 210 17.23 0.90 -19.88
CA ASP A 210 17.27 -0.10 -18.80
C ASP A 210 15.86 -0.62 -18.49
N ALA A 211 14.84 0.26 -18.52
CA ALA A 211 13.44 -0.10 -18.38
C ALA A 211 12.97 -1.05 -19.49
N GLU A 212 13.27 -0.73 -20.76
CA GLU A 212 12.94 -1.61 -21.89
C GLU A 212 13.63 -2.97 -21.76
N GLN A 213 14.95 -2.98 -21.50
CA GLN A 213 15.71 -4.22 -21.42
C GLN A 213 15.20 -5.12 -20.29
N LEU A 214 14.90 -4.54 -19.12
CA LEU A 214 14.33 -5.29 -18.00
C LEU A 214 12.93 -5.81 -18.33
N GLY A 215 12.04 -4.96 -18.84
CA GLY A 215 10.68 -5.34 -19.22
C GLY A 215 10.65 -6.47 -20.26
N LEU A 216 11.50 -6.40 -21.30
CA LEU A 216 11.62 -7.47 -22.29
C LEU A 216 12.16 -8.78 -21.70
N ARG A 217 13.04 -8.72 -20.70
CA ARG A 217 13.51 -9.91 -20.00
C ARG A 217 12.35 -10.56 -19.23
N LEU A 218 11.60 -9.77 -18.46
CA LEU A 218 10.47 -10.26 -17.66
C LEU A 218 9.32 -10.79 -18.54
N LEU A 219 9.04 -10.19 -19.70
CA LEU A 219 8.07 -10.71 -20.66
C LEU A 219 8.45 -12.07 -21.26
N ARG A 220 9.73 -12.46 -21.25
CA ARG A 220 10.11 -13.83 -21.65
C ARG A 220 9.68 -14.87 -20.62
N GLU A 221 9.58 -14.47 -19.35
CA GLU A 221 9.13 -15.32 -18.25
C GLU A 221 7.59 -15.32 -18.15
N ASN A 222 6.96 -14.16 -18.31
CA ASN A 222 5.50 -14.00 -18.32
C ASN A 222 5.04 -13.10 -19.48
N PRO A 223 4.75 -13.64 -20.67
CA PRO A 223 4.46 -12.84 -21.88
C PRO A 223 3.08 -12.18 -21.87
N THR A 224 2.16 -12.63 -21.01
CA THR A 224 0.78 -12.14 -20.94
C THR A 224 0.57 -11.06 -19.87
N GLU A 225 1.65 -10.59 -19.24
CA GLU A 225 1.56 -9.57 -18.20
C GLU A 225 1.40 -8.17 -18.81
N ASP A 226 0.19 -7.62 -18.73
CA ASP A 226 -0.17 -6.33 -19.33
C ASP A 226 0.66 -5.17 -18.77
N LEU A 227 0.99 -5.19 -17.47
CA LEU A 227 1.80 -4.14 -16.85
C LEU A 227 3.23 -4.11 -17.41
N LEU A 228 3.79 -5.28 -17.77
CA LEU A 228 5.10 -5.36 -18.42
C LEU A 228 5.06 -4.93 -19.88
N GLN A 229 3.96 -5.21 -20.59
CA GLN A 229 3.76 -4.69 -21.95
C GLN A 229 3.65 -3.17 -21.95
N ASN A 230 2.90 -2.59 -21.01
CA ASN A 230 2.79 -1.15 -20.80
C ASN A 230 4.15 -0.52 -20.47
N LEU A 231 4.92 -1.14 -19.56
CA LEU A 231 6.28 -0.70 -19.24
C LEU A 231 7.16 -0.59 -20.50
N VAL A 232 7.21 -1.65 -21.31
CA VAL A 232 8.02 -1.68 -22.56
C VAL A 232 7.50 -0.67 -23.58
N GLY A 233 6.17 -0.54 -23.72
CA GLY A 233 5.53 0.44 -24.58
C GLY A 233 5.90 1.88 -24.22
N THR A 234 5.82 2.22 -22.93
CA THR A 234 6.20 3.54 -22.41
C THR A 234 7.69 3.80 -22.60
N ALA A 235 8.57 2.84 -22.27
CA ALA A 235 10.01 2.96 -22.45
C ALA A 235 10.38 3.28 -23.92
N ARG A 236 9.79 2.55 -24.88
CA ARG A 236 10.01 2.76 -26.32
C ARG A 236 9.50 4.09 -26.82
N THR A 237 8.33 4.52 -26.35
CA THR A 237 7.75 5.81 -26.70
C THR A 237 8.67 6.94 -26.22
N MET A 238 9.15 6.87 -24.98
CA MET A 238 10.06 7.87 -24.43
C MET A 238 11.41 7.89 -25.14
N LEU A 239 12.01 6.71 -25.44
CA LEU A 239 13.23 6.63 -26.26
C LEU A 239 13.03 7.31 -27.62
N ARG A 240 11.91 7.04 -28.31
CA ARG A 240 11.60 7.65 -29.60
C ARG A 240 11.43 9.18 -29.49
N ILE A 241 10.79 9.68 -28.44
CA ILE A 241 10.66 11.12 -28.19
C ILE A 241 12.04 11.76 -28.04
N VAL A 242 12.92 11.17 -27.23
CA VAL A 242 14.30 11.66 -27.02
C VAL A 242 15.14 11.60 -28.30
N GLU A 243 15.01 10.54 -29.09
CA GLU A 243 15.72 10.40 -30.37
C GLU A 243 15.23 11.42 -31.42
N ASN A 244 13.93 11.69 -31.45
CA ASN A 244 13.32 12.61 -32.42
C ASN A 244 13.41 14.09 -31.99
N SER A 245 13.64 14.37 -30.72
CA SER A 245 13.74 15.75 -30.22
C SER A 245 15.00 16.49 -30.68
N HIS A 246 15.94 15.80 -31.33
CA HIS A 246 17.00 16.46 -32.08
C HIS A 246 16.49 17.36 -33.23
N GLY A 247 15.22 17.25 -33.63
CA GLY A 247 14.57 18.12 -34.63
C GLY A 247 13.40 18.97 -34.13
N GLN A 248 12.97 18.79 -32.87
CA GLN A 248 11.87 19.50 -32.22
C GLN A 248 12.34 19.79 -30.80
N ASP A 249 12.56 21.05 -30.41
CA ASP A 249 13.17 21.55 -29.15
C ASP A 249 12.54 21.01 -27.83
N ILE A 250 12.41 19.69 -27.66
CA ILE A 250 11.86 18.99 -26.51
C ILE A 250 13.03 18.40 -25.73
N THR A 251 13.28 18.96 -24.55
CA THR A 251 14.35 18.50 -23.66
C THR A 251 13.83 17.43 -22.70
N LEU A 252 14.74 16.68 -22.07
CA LEU A 252 14.36 15.78 -20.97
C LEU A 252 13.67 16.54 -19.84
N ASP A 253 14.07 17.79 -19.58
CA ASP A 253 13.44 18.64 -18.57
C ASP A 253 12.00 18.99 -18.92
N ASP A 254 11.65 19.08 -20.21
CA ASP A 254 10.26 19.28 -20.63
C ASP A 254 9.42 18.02 -20.35
N ILE A 255 9.99 16.82 -20.58
CA ILE A 255 9.35 15.56 -20.18
C ILE A 255 9.20 15.50 -18.66
N ARG A 256 10.22 15.89 -17.89
CA ARG A 256 10.15 15.93 -16.42
C ARG A 256 9.04 16.84 -15.91
N ARG A 257 8.88 18.00 -16.53
CA ARG A 257 7.82 18.95 -16.15
C ARG A 257 6.41 18.41 -16.37
N THR A 258 6.22 17.41 -17.24
CA THR A 258 4.90 16.78 -17.42
C THR A 258 4.47 15.92 -16.23
N GLY A 259 5.42 15.29 -15.53
CA GLY A 259 5.14 14.46 -14.36
C GLY A 259 4.37 13.15 -14.60
N VAL A 260 4.09 12.81 -15.86
CA VAL A 260 3.26 11.65 -16.22
C VAL A 260 3.89 10.33 -15.76
N ILE A 261 5.21 10.23 -15.83
CA ILE A 261 5.94 9.01 -15.45
C ILE A 261 5.93 8.83 -13.93
N GLU A 262 6.17 9.90 -13.19
CA GLU A 262 6.12 9.93 -11.73
C GLU A 262 4.71 9.61 -11.21
N LEU A 263 3.68 10.11 -11.88
CA LEU A 263 2.28 9.79 -11.58
C LEU A 263 1.99 8.30 -11.81
N GLY A 264 2.37 7.75 -12.97
CA GLY A 264 2.17 6.32 -13.26
C GLY A 264 2.92 5.40 -12.29
N TRP A 265 4.14 5.77 -11.89
CA TRP A 265 4.90 5.07 -10.84
C TRP A 265 4.15 5.04 -9.51
N ARG A 266 3.65 6.20 -9.07
CA ARG A 266 2.90 6.33 -7.82
C ARG A 266 1.61 5.52 -7.87
N GLN A 267 0.81 5.68 -8.92
CA GLN A 267 -0.45 4.98 -9.09
C GLN A 267 -0.27 3.46 -9.07
N LEU A 268 0.74 2.94 -9.79
CA LEU A 268 1.03 1.51 -9.77
C LEU A 268 1.47 1.03 -8.39
N ARG A 269 2.37 1.77 -7.72
CA ARG A 269 2.82 1.44 -6.37
C ARG A 269 1.62 1.38 -5.41
N ASP A 270 0.77 2.39 -5.46
CA ASP A 270 -0.36 2.54 -4.56
C ASP A 270 -1.41 1.47 -4.83
N GLN A 271 -1.66 1.11 -6.10
CA GLN A 271 -2.54 0.01 -6.48
C GLN A 271 -2.09 -1.33 -5.89
N VAL A 272 -0.80 -1.64 -5.99
CA VAL A 272 -0.30 -2.92 -5.47
C VAL A 272 -0.24 -2.93 -3.94
N LEU A 273 -0.12 -1.78 -3.31
CA LEU A 273 -0.15 -1.64 -1.84
C LEU A 273 -1.57 -1.46 -1.28
N GLY A 274 -2.59 -1.34 -2.13
CA GLY A 274 -3.97 -1.09 -1.71
C GLY A 274 -4.17 0.29 -1.08
N THR A 275 -3.35 1.27 -1.46
CA THR A 275 -3.43 2.67 -1.00
C THR A 275 -3.90 3.61 -2.11
N ASP A 276 -4.28 3.08 -3.27
CA ASP A 276 -4.84 3.84 -4.40
C ASP A 276 -6.25 4.39 -4.10
N LEU A 277 -6.76 5.20 -5.03
CA LEU A 277 -8.07 5.84 -4.90
C LEU A 277 -9.22 4.84 -4.79
N ALA A 278 -9.24 3.77 -5.58
CA ALA A 278 -10.31 2.79 -5.54
C ALA A 278 -10.33 2.05 -4.19
N SER A 279 -9.15 1.70 -3.68
CA SER A 279 -9.01 1.11 -2.34
C SER A 279 -9.47 2.09 -1.24
N ALA A 280 -9.14 3.37 -1.36
CA ALA A 280 -9.55 4.41 -0.41
C ALA A 280 -11.08 4.61 -0.39
N LEU A 281 -11.72 4.63 -1.57
CA LEU A 281 -13.17 4.77 -1.72
C LEU A 281 -13.90 3.55 -1.14
N ALA A 282 -13.41 2.34 -1.40
CA ALA A 282 -13.96 1.12 -0.82
C ALA A 282 -13.86 1.13 0.73
N ALA A 283 -12.71 1.55 1.27
CA ALA A 283 -12.56 1.69 2.72
C ALA A 283 -13.44 2.79 3.32
N LEU A 284 -13.69 3.87 2.57
CA LEU A 284 -14.59 4.94 2.98
C LEU A 284 -16.03 4.46 3.09
N ASP A 285 -16.51 3.60 2.19
CA ASP A 285 -17.87 3.08 2.22
C ASP A 285 -18.22 2.37 3.54
N ASP A 286 -17.26 1.67 4.14
CA ASP A 286 -17.41 0.93 5.40
C ASP A 286 -17.56 1.84 6.62
N VAL A 287 -16.94 3.02 6.60
CA VAL A 287 -16.91 3.95 7.74
C VAL A 287 -17.68 5.25 7.51
N MET A 288 -18.22 5.46 6.29
CA MET A 288 -18.86 6.71 5.90
C MET A 288 -20.10 7.02 6.78
N PRO A 289 -20.18 8.24 7.36
CA PRO A 289 -21.34 8.68 8.13
C PRO A 289 -22.65 8.66 7.33
N ALA A 290 -23.77 8.39 8.01
CA ALA A 290 -25.09 8.34 7.37
C ALA A 290 -25.50 9.67 6.71
N ASP A 291 -25.16 10.80 7.34
CA ASP A 291 -25.48 12.13 6.83
C ASP A 291 -24.72 12.44 5.54
N LEU A 292 -23.45 12.07 5.45
CA LEU A 292 -22.67 12.19 4.21
C LEU A 292 -23.27 11.29 3.12
N ARG A 293 -23.50 10.01 3.42
CA ARG A 293 -24.09 9.05 2.48
C ARG A 293 -25.44 9.53 1.91
N ALA A 294 -26.26 10.19 2.71
CA ALA A 294 -27.56 10.71 2.29
C ALA A 294 -27.47 11.88 1.28
N THR A 295 -26.32 12.55 1.19
CA THR A 295 -26.11 13.69 0.27
C THR A 295 -25.52 13.28 -1.07
N LEU A 296 -24.95 12.08 -1.15
CA LEU A 296 -24.29 11.54 -2.34
C LEU A 296 -25.31 10.97 -3.33
N ARG A 297 -25.08 11.21 -4.62
CA ARG A 297 -25.89 10.64 -5.69
C ARG A 297 -25.34 9.27 -6.09
N PRO A 298 -26.18 8.34 -6.60
CA PRO A 298 -25.68 7.09 -7.15
C PRO A 298 -24.59 7.33 -8.21
N GLY A 299 -23.58 6.46 -8.25
CA GLY A 299 -22.54 6.51 -9.28
C GLY A 299 -23.09 6.32 -10.69
N THR A 300 -22.31 6.76 -11.67
CA THR A 300 -22.62 6.70 -13.11
C THR A 300 -21.42 6.16 -13.88
N ALA A 301 -21.67 5.44 -14.98
CA ALA A 301 -20.58 5.06 -15.87
C ALA A 301 -20.24 6.24 -16.79
N VAL A 302 -18.97 6.64 -16.82
CA VAL A 302 -18.52 7.77 -17.66
C VAL A 302 -18.87 7.56 -19.13
N ALA A 303 -18.84 6.32 -19.62
CA ALA A 303 -19.23 5.95 -20.98
C ALA A 303 -20.70 6.26 -21.34
N ASP A 304 -21.57 6.48 -20.35
CA ASP A 304 -22.97 6.85 -20.56
C ASP A 304 -23.16 8.35 -20.83
N HIS A 305 -22.12 9.16 -20.66
CA HIS A 305 -22.13 10.59 -20.93
C HIS A 305 -21.68 10.89 -22.37
N ALA A 306 -22.50 11.63 -23.11
CA ALA A 306 -22.21 11.99 -24.51
C ALA A 306 -20.94 12.84 -24.69
N GLU A 307 -20.51 13.52 -23.63
CA GLU A 307 -19.31 14.36 -23.58
C GLU A 307 -18.28 13.80 -22.60
N SER A 308 -18.17 12.46 -22.54
CA SER A 308 -17.23 11.74 -21.67
C SER A 308 -15.78 12.20 -21.80
N ASP A 309 -15.38 12.67 -22.99
CA ASP A 309 -14.02 13.15 -23.26
C ASP A 309 -13.63 14.40 -22.44
N ARG A 310 -14.61 15.09 -21.83
CA ARG A 310 -14.40 16.22 -20.91
C ARG A 310 -14.23 15.81 -19.45
N ILE A 311 -14.49 14.54 -19.14
CA ILE A 311 -14.28 13.97 -17.81
C ILE A 311 -12.86 13.45 -17.75
N GLY A 312 -12.11 13.95 -16.77
CA GLY A 312 -10.72 13.56 -16.58
C GLY A 312 -10.56 12.12 -16.08
N SER A 313 -9.52 11.44 -16.56
CA SER A 313 -9.23 10.03 -16.26
C SER A 313 -8.25 9.82 -15.09
N MET A 314 -7.72 10.89 -14.49
CA MET A 314 -6.77 10.82 -13.37
C MET A 314 -7.49 10.58 -12.04
N VAL A 315 -8.63 11.24 -11.84
CA VAL A 315 -9.40 11.22 -10.60
C VAL A 315 -10.92 11.27 -10.86
N ALA A 316 -11.37 12.11 -11.80
CA ALA A 316 -12.79 12.39 -11.94
C ALA A 316 -13.61 11.16 -12.33
N GLU A 317 -13.11 10.33 -13.25
CA GLU A 317 -13.76 9.08 -13.66
C GLU A 317 -14.02 8.13 -12.48
N ASP A 318 -13.02 7.87 -11.64
CA ASP A 318 -13.15 6.99 -10.47
C ASP A 318 -14.15 7.53 -9.44
N LEU A 319 -14.13 8.85 -9.19
CA LEU A 319 -15.07 9.49 -8.27
C LEU A 319 -16.52 9.42 -8.78
N LEU A 320 -16.75 9.66 -10.07
CA LEU A 320 -18.08 9.61 -10.67
C LEU A 320 -18.63 8.18 -10.74
N ALA A 321 -17.76 7.20 -10.96
CA ALA A 321 -18.11 5.78 -10.88
C ALA A 321 -18.57 5.38 -9.47
N TRP A 322 -17.96 5.97 -8.43
CA TRP A 322 -18.38 5.80 -7.04
C TRP A 322 -19.68 6.56 -6.72
N HIS A 323 -19.70 7.88 -6.91
CA HIS A 323 -20.86 8.74 -6.70
C HIS A 323 -20.86 9.92 -7.68
N ASP A 324 -21.96 10.13 -8.41
CA ASP A 324 -22.14 11.24 -9.36
C ASP A 324 -22.42 12.58 -8.65
N GLY A 325 -21.46 13.01 -7.84
CA GLY A 325 -21.52 14.24 -7.08
C GLY A 325 -22.40 14.19 -5.85
N GLN A 326 -22.56 15.38 -5.26
CA GLN A 326 -23.27 15.62 -4.01
C GLN A 326 -24.30 16.75 -4.19
N GLN A 327 -25.32 16.81 -3.34
CA GLN A 327 -26.29 17.91 -3.39
C GLN A 327 -25.60 19.29 -3.15
N PRO A 328 -25.92 20.35 -3.91
CA PRO A 328 -25.41 21.69 -3.64
C PRO A 328 -25.63 22.15 -2.19
N GLY A 329 -24.62 22.79 -1.60
CA GLY A 329 -24.62 23.29 -0.23
C GLY A 329 -24.41 22.22 0.86
N SER A 330 -24.13 20.96 0.50
CA SER A 330 -24.01 19.86 1.46
C SER A 330 -22.58 19.48 1.84
N GLY A 331 -21.56 20.21 1.37
CA GLY A 331 -20.15 19.87 1.61
C GLY A 331 -19.73 19.84 3.09
N ALA A 332 -20.47 20.51 3.98
CA ALA A 332 -20.27 20.40 5.43
C ALA A 332 -20.42 18.96 5.98
N ALA A 333 -21.10 18.07 5.26
CA ALA A 333 -21.27 16.66 5.66
C ALA A 333 -19.93 15.89 5.72
N TRP A 334 -18.87 16.38 5.07
CA TRP A 334 -17.51 15.85 5.20
C TRP A 334 -16.83 16.16 6.55
N GLY A 335 -17.46 16.98 7.40
CA GLY A 335 -16.95 17.31 8.74
C GLY A 335 -15.69 18.19 8.76
N ARG A 336 -15.43 18.96 7.68
CA ARG A 336 -14.31 19.90 7.57
C ARG A 336 -14.75 21.34 7.85
N ALA A 337 -13.76 22.20 8.11
CA ALA A 337 -13.97 23.64 8.25
C ALA A 337 -14.43 24.30 6.94
N GLU A 338 -13.99 23.77 5.79
CA GLU A 338 -14.38 24.25 4.47
C GLU A 338 -15.38 23.29 3.81
N PRO A 339 -16.53 23.78 3.30
CA PRO A 339 -17.65 22.94 2.90
C PRO A 339 -17.56 22.48 1.44
N PHE A 340 -16.44 21.86 1.04
CA PHE A 340 -16.31 21.28 -0.29
C PHE A 340 -17.25 20.09 -0.48
N ARG A 341 -17.87 20.00 -1.64
CA ARG A 341 -18.74 18.88 -2.06
C ARG A 341 -18.29 18.29 -3.40
N LEU A 342 -18.59 17.02 -3.64
CA LEU A 342 -18.30 16.38 -4.92
C LEU A 342 -19.10 17.05 -6.05
N MET A 343 -18.43 17.32 -7.17
CA MET A 343 -19.08 17.75 -8.41
C MET A 343 -19.67 16.55 -9.14
N SER A 344 -20.82 16.74 -9.76
CA SER A 344 -21.42 15.76 -10.68
C SER A 344 -20.83 15.86 -12.08
N ALA A 345 -20.98 14.81 -12.87
CA ALA A 345 -20.51 14.76 -14.26
C ALA A 345 -21.03 15.96 -15.07
N ALA A 346 -22.31 16.32 -14.87
CA ALA A 346 -22.92 17.47 -15.54
C ALA A 346 -22.21 18.79 -15.18
N GLU A 347 -21.86 19.00 -13.91
CA GLU A 347 -21.17 20.22 -13.47
C GLU A 347 -19.73 20.29 -13.99
N ILE A 348 -19.04 19.15 -14.07
CA ILE A 348 -17.69 19.07 -14.64
C ILE A 348 -17.76 19.41 -16.13
N ILE A 349 -18.68 18.78 -16.87
CA ILE A 349 -18.87 18.98 -18.31
C ILE A 349 -19.23 20.44 -18.62
N ASP A 350 -20.20 21.00 -17.89
CA ASP A 350 -20.65 22.38 -18.08
C ASP A 350 -19.51 23.38 -17.85
N MET A 351 -18.72 23.20 -16.77
CA MET A 351 -17.57 24.04 -16.48
C MET A 351 -16.47 23.91 -17.55
N CYS A 352 -16.17 22.69 -18.01
CA CYS A 352 -15.21 22.49 -19.11
C CYS A 352 -15.70 23.20 -20.39
N ALA A 353 -17.00 23.13 -20.69
CA ALA A 353 -17.59 23.82 -21.84
C ALA A 353 -17.46 25.35 -21.73
N GLU A 354 -17.67 25.91 -20.53
CA GLU A 354 -17.51 27.34 -20.26
C GLU A 354 -16.06 27.81 -20.45
N ILE A 355 -15.10 27.07 -19.89
CA ILE A 355 -13.66 27.36 -20.02
C ILE A 355 -13.22 27.30 -21.49
N GLU A 356 -13.64 26.27 -22.24
CA GLU A 356 -13.34 26.12 -23.66
C GLU A 356 -13.94 27.26 -24.51
N ALA A 357 -15.11 27.77 -24.12
CA ALA A 357 -15.81 28.82 -24.87
C ALA A 357 -15.16 30.20 -24.70
N ASP A 358 -14.59 30.50 -23.52
CA ASP A 358 -13.88 31.76 -23.25
C ASP A 358 -12.68 31.58 -22.30
N PRO A 359 -11.54 31.05 -22.78
CA PRO A 359 -10.36 30.85 -21.93
C PRO A 359 -9.85 32.14 -21.28
N GLY A 360 -10.06 33.29 -21.93
CA GLY A 360 -9.66 34.60 -21.42
C GLY A 360 -10.43 35.04 -20.16
N ALA A 361 -11.64 34.52 -19.97
CA ALA A 361 -12.44 34.74 -18.76
C ALA A 361 -12.06 33.79 -17.60
N HIS A 362 -11.30 32.72 -17.88
CA HIS A 362 -10.91 31.68 -16.92
C HIS A 362 -9.37 31.56 -16.81
N PRO A 363 -8.66 32.64 -16.44
CA PRO A 363 -7.19 32.62 -16.35
C PRO A 363 -6.63 31.64 -15.32
N ASP A 364 -7.45 31.20 -14.36
CA ASP A 364 -7.06 30.21 -13.35
C ASP A 364 -7.05 28.76 -13.90
N TRP A 365 -7.51 28.53 -15.14
CA TRP A 365 -7.49 27.22 -15.82
C TRP A 365 -6.57 27.26 -17.04
N PRO A 366 -5.24 27.22 -16.84
CA PRO A 366 -4.28 27.35 -17.93
C PRO A 366 -4.32 26.13 -18.86
N GLU A 367 -4.28 26.38 -20.18
CA GLU A 367 -4.24 25.33 -21.22
C GLU A 367 -2.95 24.48 -21.19
N ASN A 368 -1.89 25.01 -20.61
CA ASN A 368 -0.57 24.36 -20.56
C ASN A 368 -0.35 23.51 -19.31
N GLU A 369 -1.40 23.25 -18.53
CA GLU A 369 -1.39 22.41 -17.33
C GLU A 369 -2.42 21.29 -17.47
N VAL A 370 -2.10 20.10 -16.96
CA VAL A 370 -3.08 19.02 -16.81
C VAL A 370 -3.78 19.20 -15.47
N TRP A 371 -5.10 19.34 -15.48
CA TRP A 371 -5.91 19.53 -14.29
C TRP A 371 -7.28 18.83 -14.39
N GLU A 372 -7.84 18.45 -13.25
CA GLU A 372 -9.18 17.89 -13.12
C GLU A 372 -9.89 18.47 -11.90
N GLN A 373 -10.99 19.20 -12.11
CA GLN A 373 -11.85 19.68 -11.03
C GLN A 373 -12.82 18.61 -10.58
N VAL A 374 -12.84 18.35 -9.28
CA VAL A 374 -13.57 17.20 -8.72
C VAL A 374 -14.46 17.58 -7.53
N MET A 375 -14.19 18.71 -6.89
CA MET A 375 -15.03 19.26 -5.81
C MET A 375 -15.17 20.78 -5.91
N THR A 376 -16.25 21.32 -5.36
CA THR A 376 -16.51 22.76 -5.27
C THR A 376 -17.06 23.13 -3.89
N ASP A 377 -16.80 24.35 -3.43
CA ASP A 377 -17.40 24.91 -2.20
C ASP A 377 -18.71 25.67 -2.47
N ASP A 378 -19.21 25.67 -3.71
CA ASP A 378 -20.36 26.44 -4.21
C ASP A 378 -20.19 27.98 -4.13
N ALA A 379 -19.06 28.49 -3.64
CA ALA A 379 -18.73 29.90 -3.53
C ALA A 379 -17.68 30.35 -4.57
N GLY A 380 -17.21 29.43 -5.41
CA GLY A 380 -16.28 29.69 -6.51
C GLY A 380 -14.87 29.16 -6.27
N ALA A 381 -14.62 28.41 -5.19
CA ALA A 381 -13.39 27.62 -5.04
C ALA A 381 -13.60 26.17 -5.49
N TYR A 382 -12.51 25.56 -5.96
CA TYR A 382 -12.50 24.18 -6.43
C TYR A 382 -11.36 23.40 -5.79
N LEU A 383 -11.59 22.12 -5.54
CA LEU A 383 -10.48 21.17 -5.39
C LEU A 383 -10.17 20.59 -6.76
N VAL A 384 -8.93 20.76 -7.15
CA VAL A 384 -8.41 20.43 -8.47
C VAL A 384 -7.23 19.49 -8.29
N ALA A 385 -7.27 18.35 -8.96
CA ALA A 385 -6.11 17.50 -9.09
C ALA A 385 -5.27 18.05 -10.25
N VAL A 386 -4.05 18.51 -9.96
CA VAL A 386 -3.13 19.09 -10.95
C VAL A 386 -2.02 18.11 -11.31
N ALA A 387 -1.02 18.57 -12.09
CA ALA A 387 0.14 17.77 -12.44
C ALA A 387 0.75 17.03 -11.24
N PHE A 388 1.27 15.82 -11.48
CA PHE A 388 1.74 14.90 -10.45
C PHE A 388 0.65 14.40 -9.48
N GLY A 389 -0.64 14.62 -9.80
CA GLY A 389 -1.79 14.15 -9.04
C GLY A 389 -2.01 14.88 -7.71
N VAL A 390 -1.30 15.99 -7.46
CA VAL A 390 -1.44 16.78 -6.22
C VAL A 390 -2.83 17.40 -6.18
N LEU A 391 -3.48 17.34 -5.03
CA LEU A 391 -4.78 17.97 -4.82
C LEU A 391 -4.55 19.39 -4.28
N VAL A 392 -4.99 20.39 -5.03
CA VAL A 392 -4.89 21.79 -4.66
C VAL A 392 -6.27 22.42 -4.55
N LYS A 393 -6.36 23.45 -3.71
CA LYS A 393 -7.47 24.38 -3.69
C LYS A 393 -7.16 25.53 -4.62
N ARG A 394 -7.99 25.69 -5.64
CA ARG A 394 -7.90 26.76 -6.63
C ARG A 394 -9.02 27.77 -6.42
N ARG A 395 -8.68 29.06 -6.44
CA ARG A 395 -9.62 30.18 -6.27
C ARG A 395 -9.27 31.31 -7.24
N PRO A 396 -10.27 32.06 -7.76
CA PRO A 396 -10.01 33.16 -8.67
C PRO A 396 -9.02 34.19 -8.12
N GLY A 397 -7.93 34.43 -8.85
CA GLY A 397 -6.93 35.46 -8.52
C GLY A 397 -6.04 35.15 -7.31
N HIS A 398 -6.06 33.91 -6.81
CA HIS A 398 -5.18 33.44 -5.74
C HIS A 398 -4.28 32.30 -6.25
N PRO A 399 -3.05 32.16 -5.73
CA PRO A 399 -2.24 30.97 -6.02
C PRO A 399 -2.90 29.72 -5.46
N ASP A 400 -2.65 28.59 -6.12
CA ASP A 400 -3.09 27.28 -5.64
C ASP A 400 -2.53 26.98 -4.24
N GLU A 401 -3.41 26.53 -3.36
CA GLU A 401 -3.08 26.11 -2.00
C GLU A 401 -3.06 24.57 -1.94
N PRO A 402 -1.92 23.93 -1.61
CA PRO A 402 -1.88 22.47 -1.47
C PRO A 402 -2.85 21.97 -0.39
N VAL A 403 -3.63 20.94 -0.71
CA VAL A 403 -4.62 20.34 0.21
C VAL A 403 -4.19 18.93 0.62
N ALA A 404 -3.74 18.13 -0.35
CA ALA A 404 -3.23 16.77 -0.11
C ALA A 404 -2.25 16.37 -1.22
N ALA A 405 -1.41 15.37 -0.95
CA ALA A 405 -0.47 14.83 -1.94
C ALA A 405 -1.18 14.12 -3.11
N SER A 406 -2.41 13.66 -2.90
CA SER A 406 -3.30 13.11 -3.93
C SER A 406 -4.76 13.11 -3.48
N MET A 407 -5.70 12.84 -4.41
CA MET A 407 -7.09 12.57 -4.04
C MET A 407 -7.22 11.31 -3.18
N ALA A 408 -6.45 10.25 -3.47
CA ALA A 408 -6.44 9.05 -2.64
C ALA A 408 -6.04 9.37 -1.19
N ASP A 409 -5.01 10.20 -1.00
CA ASP A 409 -4.59 10.65 0.34
C ASP A 409 -5.67 11.46 1.05
N TRP A 410 -6.34 12.36 0.31
CA TRP A 410 -7.44 13.13 0.87
C TRP A 410 -8.59 12.23 1.36
N ILE A 411 -8.94 11.19 0.58
CA ILE A 411 -9.96 10.20 0.93
C ILE A 411 -9.50 9.33 2.11
N TRP A 412 -8.26 8.83 2.14
CA TRP A 412 -7.73 8.08 3.28
C TRP A 412 -7.76 8.90 4.57
N ASP A 413 -7.45 10.20 4.51
CA ASP A 413 -7.60 11.08 5.67
C ASP A 413 -9.06 11.19 6.13
N ARG A 414 -10.05 10.95 5.26
CA ARG A 414 -11.47 10.86 5.65
C ARG A 414 -11.78 9.51 6.29
N VAL A 415 -11.28 8.41 5.73
CA VAL A 415 -11.40 7.08 6.32
C VAL A 415 -10.92 7.10 7.77
N VAL A 416 -9.71 7.61 8.00
CA VAL A 416 -9.12 7.77 9.34
C VAL A 416 -9.95 8.72 10.22
N GLY A 417 -10.37 9.87 9.67
CA GLY A 417 -11.20 10.84 10.37
C GLY A 417 -12.56 10.28 10.83
N PHE A 418 -13.08 9.27 10.15
CA PHE A 418 -14.31 8.56 10.50
C PHE A 418 -14.07 7.27 11.32
N GLY A 419 -12.82 6.99 11.70
CA GLY A 419 -12.45 5.88 12.58
C GLY A 419 -12.05 4.58 11.86
N GLY A 420 -11.80 4.65 10.55
CA GLY A 420 -11.21 3.55 9.79
C GLY A 420 -9.68 3.45 9.97
N PRO A 421 -9.07 2.33 9.52
CA PRO A 421 -7.63 2.15 9.54
C PRO A 421 -6.91 3.01 8.48
N ASP A 422 -5.65 3.34 8.73
CA ASP A 422 -4.75 3.93 7.72
C ASP A 422 -3.74 2.86 7.25
N PRO A 423 -3.81 2.38 6.01
CA PRO A 423 -2.85 1.42 5.49
C PRO A 423 -1.52 2.06 5.06
N ARG A 424 -1.45 3.39 4.99
CA ARG A 424 -0.28 4.11 4.49
C ARG A 424 0.82 4.18 5.55
N PRO A 425 2.10 4.21 5.14
CA PRO A 425 3.17 4.62 6.03
C PRO A 425 2.87 5.99 6.64
N ALA A 426 3.15 6.18 7.93
CA ALA A 426 3.03 7.48 8.56
C ALA A 426 3.89 8.52 7.81
N PRO A 427 3.47 9.79 7.71
CA PRO A 427 4.22 10.82 7.00
C PRO A 427 5.67 10.92 7.46
N ARG A 428 6.56 11.39 6.58
CA ARG A 428 7.94 11.66 7.00
C ARG A 428 7.91 12.81 7.99
N ARG A 429 8.62 12.69 9.12
CA ARG A 429 8.70 13.74 10.16
C ARG A 429 9.15 15.13 9.64
N THR A 430 9.69 15.23 8.43
CA THR A 430 10.02 16.50 7.76
C THR A 430 8.86 17.12 6.96
N GLU A 431 7.84 16.33 6.58
CA GLU A 431 6.66 16.79 5.83
C GLU A 431 5.61 17.44 6.74
N ASP A 432 5.50 17.02 8.01
CA ASP A 432 4.64 17.69 9.01
C ASP A 432 5.03 19.16 9.23
N ALA A 433 6.31 19.50 9.05
CA ALA A 433 6.79 20.88 9.19
C ALA A 433 6.37 21.80 8.02
N LEU A 434 5.84 21.24 6.92
CA LEU A 434 5.40 22.00 5.74
C LEU A 434 3.87 22.11 5.63
N LEU A 435 3.10 21.26 6.34
CA LEU A 435 1.64 21.27 6.30
C LEU A 435 0.99 21.97 7.52
N ASP A 436 1.75 22.22 8.60
CA ASP A 436 1.34 23.05 9.75
C ASP A 436 1.73 24.54 9.60
N GLY A 437 1.99 25.00 8.36
CA GLY A 437 2.47 26.35 8.03
C GLY A 437 1.40 27.31 7.53
#